data_AF-A0A921L8H5-F1
#
_entry.id   AF-A0A921L8H5-F1
#
_cell.length_a   1.000
_cell.length_b   1.000
_cell.length_c   1.000
_cell.angle_alpha   90.00
_cell.angle_beta   90.00
_cell.angle_gamma   90.00
#
_symmetry.space_group_name_H-M   'P 1'
#
loop_
_entity.id
_entity.type
_entity.pdbx_description
1 polymer ?
#
loop_
_entity_poly.entity_id
_entity_poly.type
_entity_poly.pdbx_seq_one_letter_code
_entity_poly.pdbx_strand_id
1 'polypeptide(L)'
;MPRSKHSLQEKLDLVLGFKESTYPLRTFARKNNIVHKTFRRWVHLFDQYGIDGLKEITKRTKYSYKFKLQVVTDYLEGKGSLETIAYKYGLRNTFQVSDWVFKYNNGKLLKDGSPRKKNSIMKKKITFEERIEIVEYVVKGKHTYKEAAEKYSISYQQVRSWVLKSKDGGYKALIDGRGHRKAKDDLTELDKAHLKIRELESQLKDQKLIEEFAKKLQEIQHRG
;
A
#
# COMPACT_ATOMS: atom_id res chain seq x y z
N MET A 1 -15.85 -6.40 -4.15
CA MET A 1 -16.46 -7.50 -4.93
C MET A 1 -17.33 -6.84 -5.99
N PRO A 2 -17.37 -7.34 -7.23
CA PRO A 2 -18.32 -6.85 -8.22
C PRO A 2 -19.74 -6.96 -7.67
N ARG A 3 -20.61 -5.99 -7.98
CA ARG A 3 -22.01 -6.02 -7.53
C ARG A 3 -22.70 -7.25 -8.11
N SER A 4 -23.62 -7.84 -7.35
CA SER A 4 -24.43 -8.96 -7.81
C SER A 4 -25.16 -8.60 -9.12
N LYS A 5 -25.02 -9.43 -10.16
CA LYS A 5 -25.78 -9.30 -11.42
C LYS A 5 -27.30 -9.42 -11.19
N HIS A 6 -27.69 -10.19 -10.18
CA HIS A 6 -29.08 -10.44 -9.83
C HIS A 6 -29.55 -9.59 -8.67
N SER A 7 -30.73 -8.99 -8.81
CA SER A 7 -31.41 -8.25 -7.75
C SER A 7 -31.83 -9.17 -6.59
N LEU A 8 -32.19 -8.60 -5.44
CA LEU A 8 -32.69 -9.39 -4.30
C LEU A 8 -33.99 -10.12 -4.66
N GLN A 9 -34.90 -9.42 -5.35
CA GLN A 9 -36.19 -9.96 -5.76
C GLN A 9 -36.00 -11.12 -6.74
N GLU A 10 -35.17 -10.95 -7.77
CA GLU A 10 -34.86 -12.03 -8.72
C GLU A 10 -34.32 -13.29 -8.00
N LYS A 11 -33.41 -13.12 -7.03
CA LYS A 11 -32.88 -14.25 -6.26
C LYS A 11 -33.99 -14.94 -5.46
N LEU A 12 -34.90 -14.17 -4.88
CA LEU A 12 -36.01 -14.71 -4.09
C LEU A 12 -36.95 -15.51 -4.99
N ASP A 13 -37.37 -14.93 -6.12
CA ASP A 13 -38.27 -15.57 -7.08
C ASP A 13 -37.66 -16.88 -7.62
N LEU A 14 -36.37 -16.87 -7.94
CA LEU A 14 -35.66 -18.05 -8.42
C LEU A 14 -35.56 -19.15 -7.34
N VAL A 15 -35.34 -18.80 -6.08
CA VAL A 15 -35.26 -19.78 -4.98
C VAL A 15 -36.64 -20.34 -4.65
N LEU A 16 -37.68 -19.51 -4.59
CA LEU A 16 -39.05 -19.97 -4.36
C LEU A 16 -39.55 -20.83 -5.52
N GLY A 17 -39.35 -20.39 -6.76
CA GLY A 17 -39.69 -21.17 -7.95
C GLY A 17 -38.93 -22.49 -8.04
N PHE A 18 -37.71 -22.57 -7.50
CA PHE A 18 -37.01 -23.86 -7.37
C PHE A 18 -37.67 -24.77 -6.33
N LYS A 19 -38.05 -24.24 -5.16
CA LYS A 19 -38.71 -25.01 -4.09
C LYS A 19 -40.07 -25.56 -4.51
N GLU A 20 -40.78 -24.86 -5.38
CA GLU A 20 -42.05 -25.31 -5.97
C GLU A 20 -41.85 -26.26 -7.15
N SER A 21 -40.67 -26.26 -7.76
CA SER A 21 -40.37 -27.11 -8.90
C SER A 21 -39.98 -28.54 -8.50
N THR A 22 -40.26 -29.50 -9.37
CA THR A 22 -39.78 -30.89 -9.24
C THR A 22 -38.38 -31.10 -9.83
N TYR A 23 -37.74 -30.04 -10.35
CA TYR A 23 -36.44 -30.16 -10.99
C TYR A 23 -35.31 -30.35 -9.99
N PRO A 24 -34.30 -31.19 -10.28
CA PRO A 24 -33.05 -31.19 -9.53
C PRO A 24 -32.36 -29.82 -9.61
N LEU A 25 -31.70 -29.41 -8.53
CA LEU A 25 -31.07 -28.09 -8.38
C LEU A 25 -30.17 -27.71 -9.57
N ARG A 26 -29.37 -28.66 -10.06
CA ARG A 26 -28.49 -28.47 -11.22
C ARG A 26 -29.27 -28.18 -12.51
N THR A 27 -30.37 -28.88 -12.72
CA THR A 27 -31.25 -28.72 -13.88
C THR A 27 -31.95 -27.37 -13.83
N PHE A 28 -32.49 -26.99 -12.67
CA PHE A 28 -33.13 -25.69 -12.47
C PHE A 28 -32.15 -24.53 -12.69
N ALA A 29 -30.96 -24.60 -12.09
CA ALA A 29 -29.93 -23.58 -12.26
C ALA A 29 -29.53 -23.41 -13.74
N ARG A 30 -29.33 -24.52 -14.46
CA ARG A 30 -28.99 -24.49 -15.89
C ARG A 30 -30.10 -23.87 -16.73
N LYS A 31 -31.37 -24.23 -16.49
CA LYS A 31 -32.52 -23.64 -17.21
C LYS A 31 -32.60 -22.12 -17.03
N ASN A 32 -32.24 -21.62 -15.85
CA ASN A 32 -32.26 -20.19 -15.53
C ASN A 32 -30.93 -19.47 -15.83
N ASN A 33 -29.99 -20.12 -16.53
CA ASN A 33 -28.66 -19.57 -16.86
C ASN A 33 -27.84 -19.14 -15.63
N ILE A 34 -27.99 -19.85 -14.51
CA ILE A 34 -27.27 -19.60 -13.27
C ILE A 34 -26.22 -20.68 -13.08
N VAL A 35 -25.01 -20.27 -12.70
CA VAL A 35 -23.96 -21.21 -12.32
C VAL A 35 -24.45 -22.06 -11.15
N HIS A 36 -24.41 -23.39 -11.31
CA HIS A 36 -24.90 -24.36 -10.31
C HIS A 36 -24.39 -24.09 -8.90
N LYS A 37 -23.09 -23.81 -8.73
CA LYS A 37 -22.49 -23.50 -7.41
C LYS A 37 -23.07 -22.22 -6.79
N THR A 38 -23.34 -21.20 -7.61
CA THR A 38 -23.95 -19.94 -7.18
C THR A 38 -25.39 -20.18 -6.71
N PHE A 39 -26.16 -20.92 -7.49
CA PHE A 39 -27.56 -21.22 -7.15
C PHE A 39 -27.68 -22.10 -5.91
N ARG A 40 -26.88 -23.16 -5.82
CA ARG A 40 -26.80 -24.03 -4.62
C ARG A 40 -26.55 -23.22 -3.36
N ARG A 41 -25.63 -22.24 -3.45
CA ARG A 41 -25.34 -21.35 -2.33
C ARG A 41 -26.53 -20.46 -1.97
N TRP A 42 -27.27 -19.93 -2.94
CA TRP A 42 -28.45 -19.10 -2.66
C TRP A 42 -29.53 -19.88 -1.94
N VAL A 43 -29.85 -21.09 -2.44
CA VAL A 43 -30.81 -21.99 -1.79
C VAL A 43 -30.39 -22.25 -0.35
N HIS A 44 -29.12 -22.59 -0.13
CA HIS A 44 -28.64 -22.88 1.22
C HIS A 44 -28.67 -21.67 2.16
N LEU A 45 -28.28 -20.48 1.67
CA LEU A 45 -28.38 -19.24 2.47
C LEU A 45 -29.82 -18.88 2.79
N PHE A 46 -30.74 -19.16 1.88
CA PHE A 46 -32.17 -18.97 2.10
C PHE A 46 -32.74 -19.97 3.12
N ASP A 47 -32.33 -21.24 3.05
CA ASP A 47 -32.75 -22.25 4.03
C ASP A 47 -32.26 -21.92 5.45
N GLN A 48 -31.08 -21.34 5.59
CA GLN A 48 -30.47 -21.01 6.89
C GLN A 48 -30.92 -19.65 7.44
N TYR A 49 -31.08 -18.65 6.59
CA TYR A 49 -31.25 -17.24 7.01
C TYR A 49 -32.43 -16.54 6.33
N GLY A 50 -33.27 -17.27 5.60
CA GLY A 50 -34.38 -16.70 4.84
C GLY A 50 -33.92 -15.63 3.84
N ILE A 51 -34.74 -14.58 3.70
CA ILE A 51 -34.49 -13.47 2.78
C ILE A 51 -33.17 -12.75 3.10
N ASP A 52 -32.77 -12.68 4.37
CA ASP A 52 -31.52 -12.03 4.79
C ASP A 52 -30.26 -12.73 4.25
N GLY A 53 -30.35 -14.04 4.01
CA GLY A 53 -29.30 -14.83 3.36
C GLY A 53 -29.04 -14.40 1.92
N LEU A 54 -30.08 -13.91 1.22
CA LEU A 54 -30.01 -13.50 -0.19
C LEU A 54 -29.58 -12.03 -0.37
N LYS A 55 -29.73 -11.20 0.67
CA LYS A 55 -29.33 -9.78 0.68
C LYS A 55 -27.86 -9.62 0.33
N GLU A 56 -27.55 -8.61 -0.49
CA GLU A 56 -26.16 -8.29 -0.81
C GLU A 56 -25.43 -7.74 0.42
N ILE A 57 -24.20 -8.19 0.62
CA ILE A 57 -23.34 -7.64 1.67
C ILE A 57 -22.79 -6.31 1.19
N THR A 58 -23.25 -5.22 1.78
CA THR A 58 -22.79 -3.85 1.46
C THR A 58 -21.51 -3.48 2.20
N LYS A 59 -21.21 -4.12 3.34
CA LYS A 59 -20.05 -3.82 4.19
C LYS A 59 -19.20 -5.07 4.45
N ARG A 60 -17.88 -4.92 4.44
CA ARG A 60 -16.97 -6.03 4.80
C ARG A 60 -17.16 -6.44 6.26
N THR A 61 -17.56 -7.70 6.50
CA THR A 61 -17.56 -8.31 7.84
C THR A 61 -16.13 -8.42 8.35
N LYS A 62 -15.89 -7.93 9.57
CA LYS A 62 -14.62 -8.13 10.27
C LYS A 62 -14.75 -9.38 11.14
N TYR A 63 -13.85 -10.33 10.94
CA TYR A 63 -13.74 -11.53 11.77
C TYR A 63 -12.50 -11.42 12.65
N SER A 64 -12.66 -11.77 13.93
CA SER A 64 -11.54 -11.86 14.87
C SER A 64 -10.57 -12.98 14.46
N TYR A 65 -9.31 -12.85 14.83
CA TYR A 65 -8.29 -13.87 14.75
C TYR A 65 -8.72 -15.13 15.49
N LYS A 66 -9.26 -15.01 16.71
CA LYS A 66 -9.76 -16.17 17.46
C LYS A 66 -10.79 -16.94 16.64
N PHE A 67 -11.74 -16.22 16.01
CA PHE A 67 -12.72 -16.83 15.14
C PHE A 67 -12.08 -17.48 13.90
N LYS A 68 -11.20 -16.77 13.18
CA LYS A 68 -10.53 -17.32 11.99
C LYS A 68 -9.69 -18.55 12.33
N LEU A 69 -9.00 -18.53 13.47
CA LEU A 69 -8.20 -19.64 13.96
C LEU A 69 -9.08 -20.85 14.23
N GLN A 70 -10.22 -20.67 14.92
CA GLN A 70 -11.17 -21.75 15.16
C GLN A 70 -11.65 -22.39 13.84
N VAL A 71 -12.01 -21.58 12.85
CA VAL A 71 -12.46 -22.06 11.54
C VAL A 71 -11.37 -22.88 10.83
N VAL A 72 -10.13 -22.41 10.88
CA VAL A 72 -8.99 -23.11 10.28
C VAL A 72 -8.69 -24.42 11.01
N THR A 73 -8.67 -24.40 12.34
CA THR A 73 -8.44 -25.58 13.17
C THR A 73 -9.49 -26.65 12.88
N ASP A 74 -10.77 -26.28 12.87
CA ASP A 74 -11.84 -27.23 12.59
C ASP A 74 -11.72 -27.88 11.19
N TYR A 75 -11.24 -27.12 10.19
CA TYR A 75 -10.96 -27.66 8.87
C TYR A 75 -9.75 -28.60 8.86
N LEU A 76 -8.65 -28.24 9.53
CA LEU A 76 -7.44 -29.06 9.61
C LEU A 76 -7.64 -30.35 10.40
N GLU A 77 -8.54 -30.33 11.39
CA GLU A 77 -8.97 -31.52 12.14
C GLU A 77 -9.92 -32.43 11.36
N GLY A 78 -10.25 -32.09 10.11
CA GLY A 78 -11.08 -32.92 9.25
C GLY A 78 -12.57 -32.94 9.65
N LYS A 79 -13.05 -31.97 10.43
CA LYS A 79 -14.48 -31.88 10.84
C LYS A 79 -15.44 -31.59 9.68
N GLY A 80 -14.93 -31.39 8.48
CA GLY A 80 -15.72 -31.30 7.26
C GLY A 80 -14.95 -30.69 6.08
N SER A 81 -15.55 -30.80 4.89
CA SER A 81 -15.17 -30.04 3.70
C SER A 81 -15.21 -28.51 3.91
N LEU A 82 -14.59 -27.76 2.99
CA LEU A 82 -14.66 -26.29 2.96
C LEU A 82 -16.11 -25.76 2.95
N GLU A 83 -17.04 -26.45 2.29
CA GLU A 83 -18.46 -26.08 2.26
C GLU A 83 -19.10 -26.26 3.63
N THR A 84 -18.97 -27.44 4.22
CA THR A 84 -19.52 -27.74 5.55
C THR A 84 -18.96 -26.84 6.63
N ILE A 85 -17.66 -26.54 6.61
CA ILE A 85 -17.03 -25.60 7.56
C ILE A 85 -17.55 -24.19 7.32
N ALA A 86 -17.63 -23.73 6.07
CA ALA A 86 -18.17 -22.41 5.78
C ALA A 86 -19.60 -22.25 6.31
N TYR A 87 -20.45 -23.26 6.11
CA TYR A 87 -21.84 -23.23 6.58
C TYR A 87 -21.95 -23.28 8.11
N LYS A 88 -21.20 -24.16 8.77
CA LYS A 88 -21.15 -24.25 10.24
C LYS A 88 -20.87 -22.89 10.90
N TYR A 89 -20.00 -22.09 10.28
CA TYR A 89 -19.58 -20.79 10.80
C TYR A 89 -20.28 -19.59 10.15
N GLY A 90 -21.34 -19.82 9.37
CA GLY A 90 -22.11 -18.76 8.70
C GLY A 90 -21.31 -17.94 7.68
N LEU A 91 -20.26 -18.52 7.11
CA LEU A 91 -19.46 -17.92 6.05
C LEU A 91 -20.18 -18.08 4.72
N ARG A 92 -20.47 -16.94 4.07
CA ARG A 92 -21.17 -16.92 2.78
C ARG A 92 -20.32 -17.38 1.61
N ASN A 93 -19.03 -17.66 1.80
CA ASN A 93 -18.16 -18.13 0.73
C ASN A 93 -17.09 -19.09 1.27
N THR A 94 -17.00 -20.27 0.66
CA THR A 94 -15.97 -21.28 0.96
C THR A 94 -14.55 -20.79 0.71
N PHE A 95 -14.38 -19.83 -0.22
CA PHE A 95 -13.10 -19.18 -0.43
C PHE A 95 -12.55 -18.52 0.83
N GLN A 96 -13.41 -18.05 1.75
CA GLN A 96 -12.94 -17.47 3.02
C GLN A 96 -12.20 -18.50 3.87
N VAL A 97 -12.72 -19.72 3.95
CA VAL A 97 -12.08 -20.83 4.68
C VAL A 97 -10.76 -21.17 3.99
N SER A 98 -10.76 -21.36 2.67
CA SER A 98 -9.55 -21.68 1.90
C SER A 98 -8.45 -20.61 2.04
N ASP A 99 -8.80 -19.33 1.93
CA ASP A 99 -7.88 -18.20 2.11
C ASP A 99 -7.31 -18.14 3.54
N TRP A 100 -8.11 -18.44 4.57
CA TRP A 100 -7.63 -18.47 5.95
C TRP A 100 -6.71 -19.66 6.22
N VAL A 101 -7.02 -20.84 5.68
CA VAL A 101 -6.15 -22.03 5.76
C VAL A 101 -4.83 -21.76 5.05
N PHE A 102 -4.88 -21.21 3.84
CA PHE A 102 -3.69 -20.81 3.09
C PHE A 102 -2.84 -19.81 3.89
N LYS A 103 -3.46 -18.80 4.49
CA LYS A 103 -2.75 -17.82 5.33
C LYS A 103 -2.17 -18.45 6.59
N TYR A 104 -2.87 -19.37 7.22
CA TYR A 104 -2.39 -20.10 8.39
C TYR A 104 -1.15 -20.94 8.06
N ASN A 105 -1.21 -21.75 7.00
CA ASN A 105 -0.10 -22.59 6.55
C ASN A 105 1.15 -21.79 6.16
N ASN A 106 0.98 -20.52 5.76
CA ASN A 106 2.07 -19.62 5.42
C ASN A 106 2.48 -18.68 6.58
N GLY A 107 1.97 -18.87 7.81
CA GLY A 107 2.26 -17.99 8.95
C GLY A 107 1.72 -16.55 8.82
N LYS A 108 0.81 -16.31 7.86
CA LYS A 108 0.24 -15.01 7.49
C LYS A 108 -1.17 -14.78 8.05
N LEU A 109 -1.70 -15.69 8.86
CA LEU A 109 -2.98 -15.48 9.53
C LEU A 109 -2.83 -14.39 10.60
N LEU A 110 -3.32 -13.19 10.29
CA LEU A 110 -3.10 -12.00 11.11
C LEU A 110 -3.81 -12.14 12.46
N LYS A 111 -3.04 -12.03 13.55
CA LYS A 111 -3.55 -11.84 14.92
C LYS A 111 -4.31 -10.52 15.02
N ASP A 112 -5.45 -10.52 15.70
CA ASP A 112 -6.17 -9.28 16.00
C ASP A 112 -5.28 -8.36 16.80
N GLY A 113 -5.27 -7.08 16.43
CA GLY A 113 -4.42 -6.11 17.11
C GLY A 113 -2.93 -6.30 16.84
N SER A 114 -2.50 -7.20 15.93
CA SER A 114 -1.15 -7.07 15.38
C SER A 114 -1.16 -5.74 14.64
N PRO A 115 -0.45 -4.70 15.14
CA PRO A 115 -0.25 -3.53 14.34
C PRO A 115 0.35 -4.11 13.08
N ARG A 116 -0.24 -3.79 11.92
CA ARG A 116 0.57 -3.82 10.71
C ARG A 116 1.83 -3.09 11.16
N LYS A 117 2.99 -3.75 11.22
CA LYS A 117 4.28 -3.05 11.26
C LYS A 117 4.34 -2.30 9.92
N LYS A 118 3.50 -1.28 9.76
CA LYS A 118 3.96 -0.03 9.24
C LYS A 118 5.09 0.24 10.21
N ASN A 119 6.31 0.05 9.74
CA ASN A 119 7.45 0.73 10.31
C ASN A 119 7.10 2.21 10.17
N SER A 120 6.26 2.71 11.06
CA SER A 120 6.03 4.10 11.31
C SER A 120 7.25 4.51 12.11
N ILE A 121 8.41 4.47 11.44
CA ILE A 121 9.37 5.55 11.62
C ILE A 121 8.47 6.77 11.44
N MET A 122 8.17 7.43 12.56
CA MET A 122 7.27 8.57 12.57
C MET A 122 7.64 9.42 11.36
N LYS A 123 6.66 9.79 10.52
CA LYS A 123 6.91 10.70 9.42
C LYS A 123 7.30 12.05 10.04
N LYS A 124 8.55 12.19 10.47
CA LYS A 124 9.14 13.47 10.81
C LYS A 124 8.92 14.32 9.56
N LYS A 125 8.18 15.43 9.72
CA LYS A 125 8.04 16.41 8.65
C LYS A 125 9.43 17.01 8.50
N ILE A 126 10.12 16.63 7.43
CA ILE A 126 11.46 17.10 7.13
C ILE A 126 11.31 18.33 6.25
N THR A 127 11.79 19.47 6.74
CA THR A 127 11.71 20.75 6.03
C THR A 127 12.55 20.73 4.76
N PHE A 128 12.40 21.74 3.91
CA PHE A 128 13.19 21.85 2.71
C PHE A 128 14.68 22.05 3.05
N GLU A 129 14.96 22.83 4.08
CA GLU A 129 16.29 23.13 4.60
C GLU A 129 16.96 21.86 5.14
N GLU A 130 16.24 21.07 5.95
CA GLU A 130 16.73 19.79 6.44
C GLU A 130 17.03 18.81 5.28
N ARG A 131 16.23 18.81 4.20
CA ARG A 131 16.53 18.00 3.00
C ARG A 131 17.83 18.43 2.33
N ILE A 132 18.09 19.74 2.25
CA ILE A 132 19.36 20.26 1.70
C ILE A 132 20.53 19.83 2.59
N GLU A 133 20.40 19.99 3.92
CA GLU A 133 21.45 19.59 4.87
C GLU A 133 21.80 18.11 4.74
N ILE A 134 20.79 17.24 4.60
CA ILE A 134 20.98 15.79 4.41
C ILE A 134 21.71 15.49 3.10
N VAL A 135 21.35 16.20 2.02
CA VAL A 135 22.01 16.04 0.72
C VAL A 135 23.46 16.52 0.79
N GLU A 136 23.72 17.66 1.42
CA GLU A 136 25.07 18.18 1.61
C GLU A 136 25.92 17.26 2.47
N TYR A 137 25.34 16.69 3.54
CA TYR A 137 26.01 15.70 4.38
C TYR A 137 26.51 14.50 3.55
N VAL A 138 25.70 14.01 2.60
CA VAL A 138 26.12 12.90 1.71
C VAL A 138 27.10 13.36 0.64
N VAL A 139 26.84 14.48 -0.04
CA VAL A 139 27.59 14.90 -1.23
C VAL A 139 28.90 15.60 -0.87
N LYS A 140 28.87 16.56 0.06
CA LYS A 140 30.06 17.30 0.52
C LYS A 140 30.85 16.48 1.54
N GLY A 141 30.14 15.86 2.49
CA GLY A 141 30.75 15.05 3.55
C GLY A 141 31.21 13.66 3.12
N LYS A 142 30.88 13.22 1.90
CA LYS A 142 31.17 11.87 1.36
C LYS A 142 30.63 10.72 2.23
N HIS A 143 29.59 10.99 3.01
CA HIS A 143 28.93 10.00 3.87
C HIS A 143 28.07 9.01 3.07
N THR A 144 27.93 7.79 3.59
CA THR A 144 27.05 6.81 2.94
C THR A 144 25.57 7.16 3.17
N TYR A 145 24.69 6.72 2.28
CA TYR A 145 23.24 6.91 2.45
C TYR A 145 22.71 6.27 3.75
N LYS A 146 23.39 5.22 4.23
CA LYS A 146 23.05 4.53 5.48
C LYS A 146 23.39 5.41 6.69
N GLU A 147 24.58 5.98 6.73
CA GLU A 147 25.00 6.93 7.78
C GLU A 147 24.06 8.13 7.87
N ALA A 148 23.69 8.71 6.72
CA ALA A 148 22.73 9.81 6.68
C ALA A 148 21.33 9.39 7.16
N ALA A 149 20.88 8.19 6.80
CA ALA A 149 19.59 7.66 7.24
C ALA A 149 19.53 7.48 8.76
N GLU A 150 20.61 6.95 9.35
CA GLU A 150 20.74 6.77 10.80
C GLU A 150 20.84 8.12 11.52
N LYS A 151 21.75 9.00 11.10
CA LYS A 151 21.96 10.32 11.72
C LYS A 151 20.69 11.16 11.77
N TYR A 152 19.94 11.23 10.67
CA TYR A 152 18.74 12.06 10.59
C TYR A 152 17.46 11.29 10.97
N SER A 153 17.57 9.99 11.28
CA SER A 153 16.45 9.11 11.63
C SER A 153 15.36 9.06 10.55
N ILE A 154 15.78 8.86 9.30
CA ILE A 154 14.91 8.85 8.11
C ILE A 154 15.16 7.61 7.27
N SER A 155 14.28 7.35 6.30
CA SER A 155 14.47 6.18 5.43
C SER A 155 15.68 6.36 4.51
N TYR A 156 16.49 5.31 4.39
CA TYR A 156 17.52 5.17 3.35
C TYR A 156 17.01 5.56 1.96
N GLN A 157 15.78 5.15 1.61
CA GLN A 157 15.17 5.45 0.31
C GLN A 157 14.89 6.95 0.13
N GLN A 158 14.58 7.69 1.21
CA GLN A 158 14.40 9.14 1.17
C GLN A 158 15.72 9.85 0.90
N VAL A 159 16.78 9.50 1.64
CA VAL A 159 18.14 10.04 1.45
C VAL A 159 18.57 9.83 0.00
N ARG A 160 18.51 8.58 -0.48
CA ARG A 160 18.91 8.25 -1.85
C ARG A 160 18.11 9.03 -2.89
N SER A 161 16.79 9.12 -2.72
CA SER A 161 15.94 9.86 -3.65
C SER A 161 16.27 11.35 -3.69
N TRP A 162 16.57 11.98 -2.55
CA TRP A 162 16.90 13.40 -2.51
C TRP A 162 18.26 13.68 -3.14
N VAL A 163 19.28 12.87 -2.83
CA VAL A 163 20.60 13.04 -3.45
C VAL A 163 20.55 12.85 -4.97
N LEU A 164 19.71 11.95 -5.48
CA LEU A 164 19.55 11.78 -6.91
C LEU A 164 18.82 12.96 -7.56
N LYS A 165 17.76 13.46 -6.92
CA LYS A 165 17.01 14.63 -7.40
C LYS A 165 17.86 15.91 -7.41
N SER A 166 18.72 16.10 -6.41
CA SER A 166 19.59 17.28 -6.36
C SER A 166 20.68 17.25 -7.43
N LYS A 167 21.15 16.06 -7.83
CA LYS A 167 22.10 15.93 -8.96
C LYS A 167 21.48 16.30 -10.31
N ASP A 168 20.21 15.98 -10.50
CA ASP A 168 19.49 16.20 -11.77
C ASP A 168 18.94 17.65 -11.89
N GLY A 169 18.35 18.18 -10.81
CA GLY A 169 17.65 19.48 -10.84
C GLY A 169 18.09 20.48 -9.77
N GLY A 170 19.26 20.28 -9.15
CA GLY A 170 19.76 21.13 -8.06
C GLY A 170 18.90 21.07 -6.80
N TYR A 171 19.18 21.93 -5.82
CA TYR A 171 18.42 21.94 -4.56
C TYR A 171 16.95 22.30 -4.73
N LYS A 172 16.58 23.07 -5.76
CA LYS A 172 15.19 23.43 -6.08
C LYS A 172 14.31 22.20 -6.36
N ALA A 173 14.89 21.10 -6.85
CA ALA A 173 14.18 19.83 -7.07
C ALA A 173 13.80 19.08 -5.78
N LEU A 174 14.26 19.54 -4.61
CA LEU A 174 13.92 18.96 -3.30
C LEU A 174 12.61 19.51 -2.70
N ILE A 175 12.02 20.54 -3.32
CA ILE A 175 10.72 21.11 -2.93
C ILE A 175 9.62 20.05 -3.14
N ASP A 176 8.76 19.84 -2.14
CA ASP A 176 7.70 18.81 -2.20
C ASP A 176 6.50 19.28 -3.05
N GLY A 177 6.38 18.76 -4.27
CA GLY A 177 5.26 19.09 -5.18
C GLY A 177 4.04 18.16 -5.08
N ARG A 178 3.97 17.27 -4.08
CA ARG A 178 2.89 16.27 -4.01
C ARG A 178 1.62 16.85 -3.36
N GLY A 179 0.55 16.95 -4.14
CA GLY A 179 -0.83 17.07 -3.64
C GLY A 179 -1.37 18.48 -3.43
N HIS A 180 -0.61 19.55 -3.68
CA HIS A 180 -1.11 20.93 -3.61
C HIS A 180 -0.68 21.77 -4.81
N ARG A 181 -1.64 22.03 -5.73
CA ARG A 181 -1.72 23.27 -6.49
C ARG A 181 -2.54 24.30 -5.68
N LYS A 182 -2.10 24.65 -4.47
CA LYS A 182 -2.64 25.81 -3.74
C LYS A 182 -1.54 26.87 -3.62
N ALA A 183 -1.93 28.11 -3.89
CA ALA A 183 -1.05 29.24 -4.18
C ALA A 183 -0.39 29.84 -2.92
N LYS A 184 0.92 30.17 -3.05
CA LYS A 184 1.81 31.06 -2.23
C LYS A 184 1.81 30.85 -0.71
N ASP A 185 2.89 30.74 0.03
CA ASP A 185 4.35 30.68 -0.15
C ASP A 185 4.80 29.67 0.97
N ASP A 186 6.06 29.27 1.16
CA ASP A 186 6.95 29.98 2.09
C ASP A 186 8.37 29.45 1.86
N LEU A 187 9.04 29.92 0.81
CA LEU A 187 10.42 30.32 1.07
C LEU A 187 10.33 31.79 1.46
N THR A 188 10.67 32.07 2.71
CA THR A 188 10.86 33.45 3.16
C THR A 188 11.91 34.13 2.28
N GLU A 189 11.92 35.46 2.20
CA GLU A 189 12.98 36.17 1.48
C GLU A 189 14.38 35.77 1.97
N LEU A 190 14.47 35.41 3.25
CA LEU A 190 15.66 34.86 3.88
C LEU A 190 16.08 33.51 3.28
N ASP A 191 15.14 32.61 2.98
CA ASP A 191 15.45 31.33 2.33
C ASP A 191 15.91 31.51 0.88
N LYS A 192 15.30 32.45 0.16
CA LYS A 192 15.74 32.83 -1.20
C LYS A 192 17.14 33.45 -1.16
N ALA A 193 17.42 34.29 -0.17
CA ALA A 193 18.74 34.88 0.04
C ALA A 193 19.78 33.81 0.39
N HIS A 194 19.48 32.87 1.30
CA HIS A 194 20.37 31.76 1.63
C HIS A 194 20.66 30.85 0.44
N LEU A 195 19.66 30.56 -0.41
CA LEU A 195 19.88 29.82 -1.65
C LEU A 195 20.81 30.59 -2.59
N LYS A 196 20.63 31.92 -2.71
CA LYS A 196 21.48 32.74 -3.57
C LYS A 196 22.91 32.84 -3.03
N ILE A 197 23.09 32.97 -1.73
CA ILE A 197 24.40 32.95 -1.07
C ILE A 197 25.10 31.62 -1.37
N ARG A 198 24.43 30.47 -1.19
CA ARG A 198 25.03 29.16 -1.49
C ARG A 198 25.39 28.99 -2.97
N GLU A 199 24.55 29.50 -3.88
CA GLU A 199 24.84 29.46 -5.32
C GLU A 199 26.07 30.31 -5.67
N LEU A 200 26.13 31.53 -5.12
CA LEU A 200 27.27 32.43 -5.30
C LEU A 200 28.57 31.87 -4.68
N GLU A 201 28.49 31.26 -3.51
CA GLU A 201 29.63 30.60 -2.86
C GLU A 201 30.18 29.45 -3.71
N SER A 202 29.30 28.65 -4.32
CA SER A 202 29.71 27.58 -5.25
C SER A 202 30.41 28.17 -6.47
N GLN A 203 29.83 29.20 -7.09
CA GLN A 203 30.42 29.88 -8.26
C GLN A 203 31.78 30.50 -7.95
N LEU A 204 31.93 31.14 -6.79
CA LEU A 204 33.21 31.71 -6.34
C LEU A 204 34.27 30.62 -6.13
N LYS A 205 33.88 29.45 -5.62
CA LYS A 205 34.82 28.34 -5.44
C LYS A 205 35.31 27.80 -6.79
N ASP A 206 34.41 27.66 -7.76
CA ASP A 206 34.75 27.20 -9.10
C ASP A 206 35.65 28.23 -9.82
N GLN A 207 35.34 29.52 -9.70
CA GLN A 207 36.18 30.61 -10.21
C GLN A 207 37.59 30.59 -9.62
N LYS A 208 37.73 30.46 -8.30
CA LYS A 208 39.04 30.37 -7.64
C LYS A 208 39.86 29.19 -8.15
N LEU A 209 39.22 28.04 -8.38
CA LEU A 209 39.92 26.87 -8.91
C LEU A 209 40.41 27.09 -10.34
N ILE A 210 39.62 27.76 -11.18
CA ILE A 210 40.03 28.16 -12.54
C ILE A 210 41.20 29.15 -12.48
N GLU A 211 41.15 30.14 -11.58
CA GLU A 211 42.25 31.10 -11.40
C GLU A 211 43.54 30.43 -10.91
N GLU A 212 43.46 29.52 -9.94
CA GLU A 212 44.60 28.73 -9.48
C GLU A 212 45.20 27.88 -10.61
N PHE A 213 44.34 27.27 -11.44
CA PHE A 213 44.79 26.51 -12.60
C PHE A 213 45.48 27.41 -13.63
N ALA A 214 44.91 28.57 -13.94
CA ALA A 214 45.48 29.54 -14.86
C ALA A 214 46.85 30.05 -14.39
N LYS A 215 47.00 30.34 -13.09
CA LYS A 215 48.29 30.73 -12.49
C LYS A 215 49.34 29.63 -12.63
N LYS A 216 49.00 28.37 -12.33
CA LYS A 216 49.91 27.24 -12.52
C LYS A 216 50.31 27.06 -13.98
N LEU A 217 49.38 27.28 -14.91
CA LEU A 217 49.65 27.15 -16.34
C LEU A 217 50.62 28.25 -16.83
N GLN A 218 50.46 29.48 -16.34
CA GLN A 218 51.41 30.57 -16.59
C GLN A 218 52.80 30.28 -15.99
N GLU A 219 52.88 29.77 -14.76
CA GLU A 219 54.16 29.39 -14.14
C GLU A 219 54.91 28.33 -14.96
N ILE A 220 54.20 27.37 -15.56
CA ILE A 220 54.79 26.35 -16.44
C ILE A 220 55.28 26.99 -17.75
N GLN A 221 54.50 27.89 -18.34
CA GLN A 221 54.86 28.57 -19.59
C GLN A 221 56.06 29.54 -19.44
N HIS A 222 56.27 30.13 -18.27
CA HIS A 222 57.42 31.01 -17.99
C HIS A 222 58.68 30.26 -17.52
N ARG A 223 58.60 28.94 -17.29
CA ARG A 223 59.74 28.09 -16.89
C ARG A 223 60.36 27.30 -18.06
N GLY A 224 59.74 27.32 -19.24
CA GLY A 224 60.31 26.81 -20.49
C GLY A 224 60.89 27.94 -21.32
#